data_AF-A0A1F0Q3I7-F1
#
_entry.id   AF-A0A1F0Q3I7-F1
#
_cell.length_a   1.000
_cell.length_b   1.000
_cell.length_c   1.000
_cell.angle_alpha   90.00
_cell.angle_beta   90.00
_cell.angle_gamma   90.00
#
_symmetry.space_group_name_H-M   'P 1'
#
loop_
_entity.id
_entity.type
_entity.pdbx_description
1 polymer ?
#
loop_
_entity_poly.entity_id
_entity_poly.type
_entity_poly.pdbx_seq_one_letter_code
_entity_poly.pdbx_strand_id
1 'polypeptide(L)'
;MTDQPITPPDFGIEALNLALIAESLTPRLDSFTASENHYRHEGSWKEPKFTVVALIRNKLAIDAVLAIETECEQGLAFVGYEIMGAMSRLRGDLDTETLYHGVASFLWADQLAGDYPIGKADFANPETISWPTHTADEVYIHTVRELLDYVQAHADSDDVWLNDEFVKRAVKGPK
;
A
#
# COMPACT_ATOMS: atom_id res chain seq x y z
N MET A 1 39.62 -6.70 27.49
CA MET A 1 39.05 -5.86 26.43
C MET A 1 37.67 -6.42 26.16
N THR A 2 36.62 -5.68 26.50
CA THR A 2 35.25 -6.05 26.17
C THR A 2 34.99 -5.59 24.74
N ASP A 3 35.02 -6.53 23.80
CA ASP A 3 34.49 -6.30 22.46
C ASP A 3 32.99 -6.03 22.60
N GLN A 4 32.64 -4.75 22.70
CA GLN A 4 31.25 -4.38 22.54
C GLN A 4 30.86 -4.69 21.09
N PRO A 5 29.78 -5.44 20.86
CA PRO A 5 29.30 -5.69 19.52
C PRO A 5 29.00 -4.33 18.86
N ILE A 6 29.71 -4.04 17.77
CA ILE A 6 29.45 -2.87 16.94
C ILE A 6 28.06 -3.08 16.36
N THR A 7 27.10 -2.25 16.76
CA THR A 7 25.77 -2.29 16.16
C THR A 7 25.91 -1.81 14.71
N PRO A 8 25.49 -2.61 13.72
CA PRO A 8 25.49 -2.22 12.32
C PRO A 8 24.75 -0.88 12.13
N PRO A 9 25.15 -0.06 11.14
CA PRO A 9 24.46 1.21 10.91
C PRO A 9 23.01 0.95 10.48
N ASP A 10 22.07 1.55 11.21
CA ASP A 10 20.68 1.58 10.78
C ASP A 10 20.52 2.51 9.56
N PHE A 11 19.56 2.20 8.70
CA PHE A 11 19.21 3.04 7.53
C PHE A 11 17.74 3.46 7.56
N GLY A 12 17.41 4.52 6.84
CA GLY A 12 16.05 5.06 6.75
C GLY A 12 15.27 4.57 5.53
N ILE A 13 14.03 5.02 5.40
CA ILE A 13 13.11 4.63 4.32
C ILE A 13 13.65 4.95 2.92
N GLU A 14 14.59 5.90 2.81
CA GLU A 14 15.27 6.31 1.58
C GLU A 14 16.10 5.18 0.92
N ALA A 15 16.54 4.19 1.69
CA ALA A 15 17.35 3.09 1.17
C ALA A 15 16.53 1.81 0.88
N LEU A 16 15.21 1.83 1.08
CA LEU A 16 14.35 0.71 0.77
C LEU A 16 14.11 0.56 -0.73
N ASN A 17 13.80 -0.65 -1.18
CA ASN A 17 13.33 -0.92 -2.53
C ASN A 17 11.80 -1.08 -2.50
N LEU A 18 11.08 -0.17 -3.14
CA LEU A 18 9.62 -0.17 -3.13
C LEU A 18 9.04 -1.42 -3.80
N ALA A 19 9.66 -1.97 -4.85
CA ALA A 19 9.18 -3.19 -5.50
C ALA A 19 9.20 -4.39 -4.54
N LEU A 20 10.27 -4.56 -3.76
CA LEU A 20 10.39 -5.64 -2.79
C LEU A 20 9.40 -5.50 -1.62
N ILE A 21 9.05 -4.26 -1.24
CA ILE A 21 7.96 -4.00 -0.30
C ILE A 21 6.63 -4.48 -0.88
N ALA A 22 6.31 -4.11 -2.12
CA ALA A 22 5.06 -4.49 -2.77
C ALA A 22 4.91 -6.01 -2.93
N GLU A 23 5.98 -6.70 -3.31
CA GLU A 23 6.03 -8.16 -3.38
C GLU A 23 5.77 -8.80 -2.01
N SER A 24 6.37 -8.26 -0.96
CA SER A 24 6.22 -8.78 0.40
C SER A 24 4.86 -8.49 1.04
N LEU A 25 4.16 -7.45 0.58
CA LEU A 25 2.81 -7.07 1.00
C LEU A 25 1.72 -7.98 0.41
N THR A 26 1.90 -8.42 -0.83
CA THR A 26 0.86 -9.13 -1.60
C THR A 26 0.35 -10.39 -0.87
N PRO A 27 1.19 -11.32 -0.39
CA PRO A 27 0.72 -12.50 0.33
C PRO A 27 -0.02 -12.18 1.64
N ARG A 28 0.28 -11.02 2.25
CA ARG A 28 -0.40 -10.59 3.48
C ARG A 28 -1.81 -10.11 3.18
N LEU A 29 -1.96 -9.29 2.13
CA LEU A 29 -3.25 -8.87 1.61
C LEU A 29 -4.11 -10.06 1.16
N ASP A 30 -3.52 -11.06 0.53
CA ASP A 30 -4.24 -12.29 0.14
C ASP A 30 -4.70 -13.11 1.37
N SER A 31 -3.95 -13.04 2.48
CA SER A 31 -4.34 -13.68 3.74
C SER A 31 -5.35 -12.86 4.55
N PHE A 32 -5.83 -11.72 4.04
CA PHE A 32 -6.70 -10.81 4.77
C PHE A 32 -8.14 -11.31 4.87
N THR A 33 -8.38 -12.11 5.90
CA THR A 33 -9.64 -12.83 6.10
C THR A 33 -10.51 -12.26 7.22
N ALA A 34 -10.30 -11.00 7.61
CA ALA A 34 -11.10 -10.37 8.67
C ALA A 34 -12.58 -10.32 8.25
N SER A 35 -13.49 -10.71 9.15
CA SER A 35 -14.92 -10.86 8.84
C SER A 35 -15.56 -9.57 8.30
N GLU A 36 -15.08 -8.44 8.77
CA GLU A 36 -15.51 -7.09 8.47
C GLU A 36 -14.99 -6.59 7.10
N ASN A 37 -14.04 -7.31 6.50
CA ASN A 37 -13.65 -7.09 5.10
C ASN A 37 -14.52 -7.86 4.12
N HIS A 38 -15.44 -8.72 4.58
CA HIS A 38 -16.36 -9.38 3.70
C HIS A 38 -17.52 -8.46 3.33
N TYR A 39 -18.06 -8.66 2.13
CA TYR A 39 -19.27 -7.98 1.67
C TYR A 39 -20.34 -8.99 1.29
N ARG A 40 -21.58 -8.51 1.23
CA ARG A 40 -22.71 -9.35 0.82
C ARG A 40 -22.98 -9.19 -0.67
N HIS A 41 -22.97 -10.30 -1.39
CA HIS A 41 -23.29 -10.34 -2.81
C HIS A 41 -24.08 -11.61 -3.14
N GLU A 42 -25.19 -11.45 -3.87
CA GLU A 42 -26.10 -12.54 -4.26
C GLU A 42 -26.52 -13.44 -3.08
N GLY A 43 -26.73 -12.85 -1.90
CA GLY A 43 -27.17 -13.57 -0.70
C GLY A 43 -26.05 -14.29 0.07
N SER A 44 -24.81 -14.27 -0.42
CA SER A 44 -23.63 -14.87 0.21
C SER A 44 -22.63 -13.82 0.71
N TRP A 45 -21.76 -14.21 1.64
CA TRP A 45 -20.60 -13.41 2.04
C TRP A 45 -19.43 -13.73 1.10
N LYS A 46 -18.81 -12.68 0.56
CA LYS A 46 -17.68 -12.77 -0.37
C LYS A 46 -16.48 -12.01 0.18
N GLU A 47 -15.29 -12.49 -0.18
CA GLU A 47 -14.01 -11.83 0.10
C GLU A 47 -13.69 -10.85 -1.03
N PRO A 48 -13.26 -9.62 -0.72
CA PRO A 48 -12.74 -8.70 -1.72
C PRO A 48 -11.32 -9.12 -2.11
N LYS A 49 -10.92 -8.75 -3.32
CA LYS A 49 -9.52 -8.89 -3.74
C LYS A 49 -8.79 -7.56 -3.52
N PHE A 50 -7.74 -7.61 -2.73
CA PHE A 50 -6.86 -6.48 -2.49
C PHE A 50 -5.66 -6.53 -3.45
N THR A 51 -5.18 -5.38 -3.90
CA THR A 51 -3.99 -5.30 -4.75
C THR A 51 -3.23 -4.02 -4.44
N VAL A 52 -1.92 -4.11 -4.21
CA VAL A 52 -1.07 -2.91 -4.14
C VAL A 52 -0.95 -2.33 -5.55
N VAL A 53 -1.41 -1.08 -5.70
CA VAL A 53 -1.42 -0.35 -6.97
C VAL A 53 -0.18 0.50 -7.10
N ALA A 54 0.19 1.23 -6.05
CA ALA A 54 1.35 2.09 -6.06
C ALA A 54 1.99 2.18 -4.66
N LEU A 55 3.29 2.45 -4.66
CA LEU A 55 4.05 2.89 -3.49
C LEU A 55 4.79 4.16 -3.86
N ILE A 56 4.69 5.19 -3.02
CA ILE A 56 5.32 6.48 -3.25
C ILE A 56 6.14 6.84 -2.03
N ARG A 57 7.46 6.92 -2.20
CA ARG A 57 8.33 7.47 -1.18
C ARG A 57 8.26 8.99 -1.21
N ASN A 58 7.77 9.54 -0.12
CA ASN A 58 7.86 10.94 0.22
C ASN A 58 9.03 11.18 1.17
N LYS A 59 9.34 12.46 1.39
CA LYS A 59 10.37 12.86 2.36
C LYS A 59 10.05 12.39 3.79
N LEU A 60 8.77 12.33 4.13
CA LEU A 60 8.30 12.04 5.48
C LEU A 60 7.72 10.64 5.64
N ALA A 61 7.32 9.98 4.57
CA ALA A 61 6.76 8.63 4.66
C ALA A 61 6.81 7.86 3.34
N ILE A 62 6.43 6.59 3.36
CA ILE A 62 6.03 5.86 2.15
C ILE A 62 4.50 5.76 2.15
N ASP A 63 3.87 6.19 1.07
CA ASP A 63 2.43 6.08 0.87
C ASP A 63 2.13 4.84 0.02
N ALA A 64 1.08 4.10 0.35
CA ALA A 64 0.53 3.02 -0.48
C ALA A 64 -0.82 3.44 -1.03
N VAL A 65 -1.08 3.02 -2.26
CA VAL A 65 -2.42 2.97 -2.82
C VAL A 65 -2.79 1.50 -3.04
N LEU A 66 -3.92 1.08 -2.49
CA LEU A 66 -4.51 -0.24 -2.63
C LEU A 66 -5.78 -0.14 -3.48
N ALA A 67 -5.97 -1.11 -4.38
CA ALA A 67 -7.23 -1.37 -5.05
C ALA A 67 -8.00 -2.46 -4.29
N ILE A 68 -9.32 -2.30 -4.26
CA ILE A 68 -10.27 -3.24 -3.68
C ILE A 68 -11.26 -3.64 -4.78
N GLU A 69 -11.15 -4.87 -5.25
CA GLU A 69 -12.05 -5.45 -6.25
C GLU A 69 -13.13 -6.29 -5.55
N THR A 70 -14.39 -6.06 -5.93
CA THR A 70 -15.58 -6.79 -5.46
C THR A 70 -16.45 -7.21 -6.66
N GLU A 71 -17.38 -8.14 -6.44
CA GLU A 71 -18.32 -8.62 -7.46
C GLU A 71 -19.54 -7.68 -7.64
N CYS A 72 -19.62 -6.56 -6.91
CA CYS A 72 -20.71 -5.60 -7.01
C CYS A 72 -20.66 -4.77 -8.33
N GLU A 73 -21.77 -4.11 -8.71
CA GLU A 73 -21.85 -3.28 -9.93
C GLU A 73 -20.77 -2.19 -9.97
N GLN A 74 -20.45 -1.60 -8.81
CA GLN A 74 -19.36 -0.64 -8.63
C GLN A 74 -18.16 -1.35 -7.99
N GLY A 75 -17.75 -2.46 -8.59
CA GLY A 75 -16.86 -3.46 -7.99
C GLY A 75 -15.40 -3.05 -7.83
N LEU A 76 -15.04 -1.77 -7.89
CA LEU A 76 -13.66 -1.31 -7.75
C LEU A 76 -13.62 0.00 -6.97
N ALA A 77 -12.75 0.08 -5.98
CA ALA A 77 -12.44 1.30 -5.26
C ALA A 77 -10.98 1.34 -4.83
N PHE A 78 -10.51 2.52 -4.43
CA PHE A 78 -9.11 2.75 -4.05
C PHE A 78 -9.03 3.33 -2.65
N VAL A 79 -8.04 2.86 -1.89
CA VAL A 79 -7.72 3.38 -0.56
C VAL A 79 -6.22 3.63 -0.48
N GLY A 80 -5.85 4.77 0.09
CA GLY A 80 -4.48 5.15 0.38
C GLY A 80 -4.14 5.03 1.87
N TYR A 81 -2.90 4.67 2.17
CA TYR A 81 -2.35 4.59 3.53
C TYR A 81 -0.96 5.20 3.60
N GLU A 82 -0.69 5.94 4.67
CA GLU A 82 0.69 6.26 5.05
C GLU A 82 1.27 5.04 5.79
N ILE A 83 2.42 4.55 5.35
CA ILE A 83 2.90 3.23 5.73
C ILE A 83 4.08 3.26 6.72
N MET A 84 5.04 4.15 6.51
CA MET A 84 6.26 4.24 7.32
C MET A 84 6.80 5.65 7.33
N GLY A 85 6.93 6.27 8.50
CA GLY A 85 7.46 7.63 8.63
C GLY A 85 8.99 7.74 8.60
N ALA A 86 9.50 8.94 8.34
CA ALA A 86 10.93 9.27 8.19
C ALA A 86 11.79 9.07 9.45
N MET A 87 11.16 8.87 10.61
CA MET A 87 11.86 8.53 11.85
C MET A 87 12.08 7.02 12.02
N SER A 88 11.49 6.20 11.15
CA SER A 88 11.67 4.74 11.15
C SER A 88 13.11 4.40 10.80
N ARG A 89 13.75 3.57 11.63
CA ARG A 89 15.11 3.07 11.44
C ARG A 89 15.10 1.56 11.34
N LEU A 90 15.76 1.04 10.30
CA LEU A 90 15.82 -0.38 9.98
C LEU A 90 17.24 -0.88 10.12
N ARG A 91 17.35 -2.10 10.66
CA ARG A 91 18.62 -2.77 10.88
C ARG A 91 19.28 -3.18 9.56
N GLY A 92 20.50 -2.68 9.35
CA GLY A 92 21.33 -2.93 8.16
C GLY A 92 21.91 -4.34 8.04
N ASP A 93 21.82 -5.17 9.07
CA ASP A 93 22.36 -6.54 9.12
C ASP A 93 21.35 -7.64 8.77
N LEU A 94 20.08 -7.28 8.55
CA LEU A 94 19.08 -8.24 8.09
C LEU A 94 19.35 -8.59 6.63
N ASP A 95 19.15 -9.87 6.28
CA ASP A 95 19.07 -10.26 4.88
C ASP A 95 17.84 -9.61 4.21
N THR A 96 17.90 -9.49 2.88
CA THR A 96 16.87 -8.86 2.06
C THR A 96 15.48 -9.43 2.36
N GLU A 97 15.33 -10.74 2.39
CA GLU A 97 14.04 -11.40 2.58
C GLU A 97 13.45 -11.05 3.96
N THR A 98 14.23 -11.21 5.03
CA THR A 98 13.82 -10.88 6.40
C THR A 98 13.47 -9.40 6.55
N LEU A 99 14.26 -8.51 5.94
CA LEU A 99 14.04 -7.07 5.99
C LEU A 99 12.68 -6.70 5.38
N TYR A 100 12.41 -7.11 4.13
CA TYR A 100 11.21 -6.69 3.42
C TYR A 100 9.94 -7.39 3.93
N HIS A 101 10.04 -8.63 4.41
CA HIS A 101 8.93 -9.26 5.13
C HIS A 101 8.66 -8.61 6.49
N GLY A 102 9.71 -8.15 7.18
CA GLY A 102 9.61 -7.39 8.42
C GLY A 102 8.93 -6.04 8.20
N VAL A 103 9.39 -5.28 7.20
CA VAL A 103 8.72 -4.05 6.73
C VAL A 103 7.27 -4.35 6.44
N ALA A 104 6.95 -5.26 5.50
CA ALA A 104 5.58 -5.66 5.16
C ALA A 104 4.73 -6.06 6.37
N SER A 105 5.33 -6.70 7.38
CA SER A 105 4.64 -7.06 8.63
C SER A 105 4.31 -5.85 9.48
N PHE A 106 5.19 -4.86 9.59
CA PHE A 106 4.90 -3.59 10.26
C PHE A 106 3.78 -2.84 9.52
N LEU A 107 3.82 -2.81 8.19
CA LEU A 107 2.78 -2.16 7.36
C LEU A 107 1.42 -2.79 7.63
N TRP A 108 1.39 -4.12 7.70
CA TRP A 108 0.19 -4.87 8.02
C TRP A 108 -0.30 -4.61 9.44
N ALA A 109 0.57 -4.71 10.44
CA ALA A 109 0.20 -4.68 11.86
C ALA A 109 -0.20 -3.29 12.37
N ASP A 110 0.37 -2.23 11.82
CA ASP A 110 0.18 -0.86 12.34
C ASP A 110 -0.93 -0.11 11.60
N GLN A 111 -1.16 -0.42 10.32
CA GLN A 111 -2.10 0.33 9.46
C GLN A 111 -3.33 -0.47 9.01
N LEU A 112 -3.22 -1.79 8.84
CA LEU A 112 -4.31 -2.64 8.33
C LEU A 112 -4.89 -3.61 9.37
N ALA A 113 -4.14 -3.97 10.40
CA ALA A 113 -4.61 -4.84 11.48
C ALA A 113 -5.51 -4.05 12.44
N GLY A 114 -6.78 -3.88 12.07
CA GLY A 114 -7.78 -3.14 12.82
C GLY A 114 -8.52 -2.08 12.00
N ASP A 115 -8.03 -1.80 10.79
CA ASP A 115 -8.80 -1.06 9.78
C ASP A 115 -9.47 -2.05 8.81
N TYR A 116 -10.59 -1.62 8.24
CA TYR A 116 -11.41 -2.43 7.35
C TYR A 116 -11.56 -1.67 6.03
N PRO A 117 -10.60 -1.80 5.10
CA PRO A 117 -10.51 -0.93 3.92
C PRO A 117 -11.81 -0.91 3.10
N ILE A 118 -12.54 -2.04 3.06
CA ILE A 118 -13.83 -2.13 2.35
C ILE A 118 -14.87 -1.14 2.88
N GLY A 119 -14.85 -0.82 4.18
CA GLY A 119 -15.78 0.13 4.79
C GLY A 119 -15.35 1.60 4.63
N LYS A 120 -14.13 1.85 4.16
CA LYS A 120 -13.55 3.19 3.96
C LYS A 120 -13.48 3.59 2.50
N ALA A 121 -13.47 2.61 1.61
CA ALA A 121 -13.37 2.84 0.18
C ALA A 121 -14.67 3.44 -0.38
N ASP A 122 -14.53 4.43 -1.25
CA ASP A 122 -15.65 5.04 -1.95
C ASP A 122 -15.94 4.29 -3.25
N PHE A 123 -16.76 3.24 -3.17
CA PHE A 123 -17.22 2.50 -4.35
C PHE A 123 -18.14 3.33 -5.26
N ALA A 124 -18.77 4.40 -4.77
CA ALA A 124 -19.62 5.23 -5.62
C ALA A 124 -18.79 6.10 -6.59
N ASN A 125 -17.54 6.39 -6.26
CA ASN A 125 -16.61 7.17 -7.07
C ASN A 125 -15.29 6.40 -7.29
N PRO A 126 -15.23 5.49 -8.28
CA PRO A 126 -14.08 4.60 -8.49
C PRO A 126 -12.78 5.33 -8.92
N GLU A 127 -12.85 6.62 -9.22
CA GLU A 127 -11.68 7.46 -9.53
C GLU A 127 -11.05 8.07 -8.27
N THR A 128 -11.75 8.05 -7.13
CA THR A 128 -11.30 8.64 -5.87
C THR A 128 -10.45 7.64 -5.09
N ILE A 129 -9.37 8.14 -4.48
CA ILE A 129 -8.58 7.40 -3.50
C ILE A 129 -8.99 7.89 -2.11
N SER A 130 -9.60 7.02 -1.31
CA SER A 130 -9.95 7.33 0.08
C SER A 130 -8.70 7.23 0.97
N TRP A 131 -8.39 8.25 1.76
CA TRP A 131 -7.26 8.22 2.71
C TRP A 131 -7.76 8.26 4.15
N PRO A 132 -7.92 7.10 4.83
CA PRO A 132 -8.47 7.05 6.18
C PRO A 132 -7.56 7.68 7.23
N THR A 133 -6.26 7.75 6.94
CA THR A 133 -5.21 8.18 7.87
C THR A 133 -4.81 9.65 7.69
N HIS A 134 -5.19 10.30 6.58
CA HIS A 134 -4.80 11.68 6.29
C HIS A 134 -5.86 12.68 6.78
N THR A 135 -5.42 13.86 7.20
CA THR A 135 -6.32 15.00 7.48
C THR A 135 -6.60 15.79 6.20
N ALA A 136 -7.70 16.56 6.18
CA ALA A 136 -8.11 17.33 4.99
C ALA A 136 -7.10 18.42 4.56
N ASP A 137 -6.14 18.71 5.44
CA ASP A 137 -5.13 19.74 5.36
C ASP A 137 -3.76 19.21 4.87
N GLU A 138 -3.62 17.89 4.70
CA GLU A 138 -2.43 17.27 4.12
C GLU A 138 -2.50 17.25 2.59
N VAL A 139 -1.34 17.42 1.94
CA VAL A 139 -1.22 17.32 0.49
C VAL A 139 -0.97 15.88 0.12
N TYR A 140 -1.95 15.23 -0.50
CA TYR A 140 -1.86 13.85 -0.97
C TYR A 140 -2.60 13.67 -2.31
N ILE A 141 -2.44 12.49 -2.90
CA ILE A 141 -3.02 12.16 -4.19
C ILE A 141 -4.47 11.74 -3.99
N HIS A 142 -5.43 12.54 -4.48
CA HIS A 142 -6.86 12.32 -4.23
C HIS A 142 -7.52 11.42 -5.26
N THR A 143 -6.95 11.31 -6.47
CA THR A 143 -7.55 10.54 -7.56
C THR A 143 -6.57 9.62 -8.26
N VAL A 144 -7.10 8.59 -8.92
CA VAL A 144 -6.31 7.69 -9.78
C VAL A 144 -5.64 8.47 -10.90
N ARG A 145 -6.30 9.49 -11.48
CA ARG A 145 -5.68 10.32 -12.50
C ARG A 145 -4.47 11.09 -11.98
N GLU A 146 -4.59 11.72 -10.81
CA GLU A 146 -3.47 12.40 -10.16
C GLU A 146 -2.32 11.43 -9.85
N LEU A 147 -2.64 10.20 -9.44
CA LEU A 147 -1.64 9.15 -9.24
C LEU A 147 -0.87 8.87 -10.53
N LEU A 148 -1.56 8.68 -11.64
CA LEU A 148 -0.94 8.40 -12.93
C LEU A 148 -0.12 9.59 -13.43
N ASP A 149 -0.64 10.80 -13.31
CA ASP A 149 0.07 12.03 -13.68
C ASP A 149 1.36 12.18 -12.83
N TYR A 150 1.28 11.90 -11.53
CA TYR A 150 2.42 11.94 -10.61
C TYR A 150 3.47 10.88 -10.97
N VAL A 151 3.06 9.63 -11.17
CA VAL A 151 3.98 8.54 -11.53
C VAL A 151 4.65 8.82 -12.87
N GLN A 152 3.91 9.31 -13.86
CA GLN A 152 4.45 9.66 -15.17
C GLN A 152 5.50 10.77 -15.07
N ALA A 153 5.29 11.77 -14.22
CA ALA A 153 6.27 12.83 -13.97
C ALA A 153 7.55 12.33 -13.26
N HIS A 154 7.48 11.16 -12.60
CA HIS A 154 8.57 10.56 -11.83
C HIS A 154 9.00 9.19 -12.37
N ALA A 155 8.80 8.91 -13.67
CA ALA A 155 9.01 7.59 -14.27
C ALA A 155 10.45 7.05 -14.12
N ASP A 156 11.44 7.94 -14.00
CA ASP A 156 12.86 7.59 -13.81
C ASP A 156 13.29 7.63 -12.33
N SER A 157 12.35 7.72 -11.38
CA SER A 157 12.63 7.81 -9.94
C SER A 157 12.46 6.48 -9.22
N ASP A 158 13.40 6.13 -8.34
CA ASP A 158 13.29 5.01 -7.39
C ASP A 158 12.33 5.30 -6.23
N ASP A 159 11.77 6.52 -6.17
CA ASP A 159 10.79 6.94 -5.17
C ASP A 159 9.35 6.58 -5.56
N VAL A 160 9.13 5.98 -6.73
CA VAL A 160 7.80 5.57 -7.17
C VAL A 160 7.84 4.15 -7.69
N TRP A 161 6.92 3.33 -7.20
CA TRP A 161 6.63 2.01 -7.74
C TRP A 161 5.16 1.94 -8.13
N LEU A 162 4.89 1.37 -9.31
CA LEU A 162 3.55 1.22 -9.85
C LEU A 162 3.32 -0.23 -10.30
N ASN A 163 2.15 -0.76 -9.96
CA ASN A 163 1.65 -2.02 -10.50
C ASN A 163 1.12 -1.80 -11.93
N ASP A 164 2.04 -1.86 -12.88
CA ASP A 164 1.77 -1.69 -14.31
C ASP A 164 0.65 -2.59 -14.85
N GLU A 165 0.58 -3.84 -14.40
CA GLU A 165 -0.44 -4.79 -14.85
C GLU A 165 -1.84 -4.36 -14.41
N PHE A 166 -1.95 -3.92 -13.15
CA PHE A 166 -3.20 -3.44 -12.61
C PHE A 166 -3.67 -2.17 -13.32
N VAL A 167 -2.79 -1.18 -13.48
CA VAL A 167 -3.13 0.10 -14.15
C VAL A 167 -3.57 -0.13 -15.59
N LYS A 168 -2.88 -1.01 -16.34
CA LYS A 168 -3.28 -1.37 -17.71
C LYS A 168 -4.66 -2.02 -17.77
N ARG A 169 -5.11 -2.70 -16.72
CA ARG A 169 -6.47 -3.26 -16.61
C ARG A 169 -7.49 -2.21 -16.19
N ALA A 170 -7.21 -1.42 -15.15
CA ALA A 170 -8.13 -0.42 -14.62
C ALA A 170 -8.46 0.67 -15.67
N VAL A 171 -7.45 1.17 -16.39
CA VAL A 171 -7.62 2.23 -17.42
C VAL A 171 -8.38 1.74 -18.66
N LYS A 172 -8.41 0.41 -18.91
CA LYS A 172 -9.15 -0.16 -20.04
C LYS A 172 -10.63 -0.42 -19.74
N GLY A 173 -11.06 -0.26 -18.48
CA GLY A 173 -12.38 -0.64 -18.00
C GLY A 173 -12.61 -2.17 -18.00
N PRO A 174 -13.62 -2.66 -17.26
CA PRO A 174 -14.06 -4.04 -17.41
C PRO A 174 -14.55 -4.24 -18.86
N LYS A 175 -14.09 -5.31 -19.51
CA LYS A 175 -14.63 -5.77 -20.79
C LYS A 175 -16.03 -6.34 -20.64
#